data_AF-A0A7J2KBR9-F1
#
_entry.id   AF-A0A7J2KBR9-F1
#
_cell.length_a   1.000
_cell.length_b   1.000
_cell.length_c   1.000
_cell.angle_alpha   90.00
_cell.angle_beta   90.00
_cell.angle_gamma   90.00
#
_symmetry.space_group_name_H-M   'P 1'
#
loop_
_entity.id
_entity.type
_entity.pdbx_description
1 polymer ?
#
loop_
_entity_poly.entity_id
_entity_poly.type
_entity_poly.pdbx_seq_one_letter_code
_entity_poly.pdbx_strand_id
1 'polypeptide(L)'
;PIVLDVDPEEIADVREGDDVVLVYNGEPIAIMKVEEIYGWDKKEHAKQVYKSTDVNHPGVAKTMQMKELLIGGPIDLIGHVPSRFEKYLLWPEETRILFREKGWRTIVGFQTRNAPQLGHEYVQKAALTFVDGLFVHPLVGWKKKGDFRDEVILAAYEALIKHYYPKDVVVLAILRTAMRYAGPREAIHHAIIRKNFGCTHFIVGRDHAGVGNYYGPYEAWEIFNEFPDLGITPMFIREAFYCKKCGGMVNAKICPHSEEHRLRISGTKIREMLLKGKKPPEYMMRPEVAEAILSFPNPFVD
;
A
#
# COMPACT_ATOMS: atom_id res chain seq x y z
N PRO A 1 -6.79 -2.35 -13.40
CA PRO A 1 -8.24 -2.22 -13.66
C PRO A 1 -8.99 -1.97 -12.34
N ILE A 2 -10.00 -1.10 -12.36
CA ILE A 2 -10.96 -0.88 -11.28
C ILE A 2 -12.31 -1.17 -11.93
N VAL A 3 -12.98 -2.22 -11.49
CA VAL A 3 -14.18 -2.76 -12.15
C VAL A 3 -15.22 -3.09 -11.09
N LEU A 4 -16.47 -3.15 -11.50
CA LEU A 4 -17.60 -3.65 -10.72
C LEU A 4 -18.10 -4.93 -11.38
N ASP A 5 -18.03 -6.05 -10.67
CA ASP A 5 -18.48 -7.35 -11.12
C ASP A 5 -19.87 -7.70 -10.58
N VAL A 6 -20.70 -8.31 -11.42
CA VAL A 6 -22.09 -8.69 -11.14
C VAL A 6 -22.42 -10.05 -11.75
N ASP A 7 -23.35 -10.76 -11.12
CA ASP A 7 -23.93 -11.99 -11.66
C ASP A 7 -25.15 -11.62 -12.53
N PRO A 8 -25.45 -12.36 -13.60
CA PRO A 8 -26.56 -12.04 -14.49
C PRO A 8 -27.90 -11.87 -13.76
N GLU A 9 -28.13 -12.62 -12.68
CA GLU A 9 -29.36 -12.58 -11.89
C GLU A 9 -29.48 -11.29 -11.06
N GLU A 10 -28.37 -10.65 -10.67
CA GLU A 10 -28.37 -9.39 -9.91
C GLU A 10 -28.82 -8.20 -10.75
N ILE A 11 -28.67 -8.31 -12.07
CA ILE A 11 -28.92 -7.23 -13.04
C ILE A 11 -29.94 -7.64 -14.10
N ALA A 12 -30.83 -8.59 -13.80
CA ALA A 12 -31.78 -9.15 -14.77
C ALA A 12 -32.69 -8.08 -15.43
N ASP A 13 -33.02 -7.02 -14.69
CA ASP A 13 -33.85 -5.91 -15.15
C ASP A 13 -33.05 -4.65 -15.53
N VAL A 14 -31.71 -4.72 -15.52
CA VAL A 14 -30.82 -3.58 -15.80
C VAL A 14 -30.28 -3.68 -17.23
N ARG A 15 -30.26 -2.56 -17.94
CA ARG A 15 -29.78 -2.44 -19.33
C ARG A 15 -28.78 -1.29 -19.46
N GLU A 16 -28.01 -1.33 -20.54
CA GLU A 16 -27.20 -0.18 -20.95
C GLU A 16 -28.11 1.04 -21.19
N GLY A 17 -27.75 2.17 -20.61
CA GLY A 17 -28.52 3.41 -20.59
C GLY A 17 -29.30 3.66 -19.30
N ASP A 18 -29.46 2.65 -18.43
CA ASP A 18 -30.16 2.81 -17.16
C ASP A 18 -29.31 3.53 -16.10
N ASP A 19 -29.98 4.22 -15.18
CA ASP A 19 -29.37 4.71 -13.93
C ASP A 19 -29.67 3.71 -12.80
N VAL A 20 -28.62 3.20 -12.16
CA VAL A 20 -28.73 2.26 -11.05
C VAL A 20 -28.17 2.84 -9.76
N VAL A 21 -28.76 2.45 -8.62
CA VAL A 21 -28.26 2.85 -7.30
C VAL A 21 -27.28 1.81 -6.78
N LEU A 22 -26.07 2.24 -6.43
CA LEU A 22 -25.09 1.41 -5.73
C LEU A 22 -25.37 1.47 -4.23
N VAL A 23 -25.62 0.31 -3.63
CA VAL A 23 -25.99 0.16 -2.22
C VAL A 23 -24.88 -0.56 -1.45
N TYR A 24 -24.54 -0.05 -0.27
CA TYR A 24 -23.59 -0.66 0.65
C TYR A 24 -24.22 -0.80 2.03
N ASN A 25 -24.33 -2.03 2.54
CA ASN A 25 -24.98 -2.34 3.83
C ASN A 25 -26.39 -1.76 3.97
N GLY A 26 -27.17 -1.77 2.89
CA GLY A 26 -28.54 -1.24 2.86
C GLY A 26 -28.63 0.28 2.63
N GLU A 27 -27.51 0.99 2.60
CA GLU A 27 -27.47 2.43 2.38
C GLU A 27 -27.06 2.77 0.93
N PRO A 28 -27.76 3.67 0.24
CA PRO A 28 -27.38 4.11 -1.09
C PRO A 28 -26.15 5.03 -1.02
N ILE A 29 -25.09 4.70 -1.77
CA ILE A 29 -23.80 5.41 -1.70
C ILE A 29 -23.44 6.14 -2.99
N ALA A 30 -23.92 5.68 -4.14
CA ALA A 30 -23.70 6.31 -5.43
C ALA A 30 -24.83 5.97 -6.40
N ILE A 31 -24.96 6.78 -7.45
CA ILE A 31 -25.72 6.46 -8.66
C ILE A 31 -24.70 6.15 -9.75
N MET A 32 -24.95 5.11 -10.54
CA MET A 32 -24.15 4.75 -11.69
C MET A 32 -25.02 4.82 -12.94
N LYS A 33 -24.56 5.56 -13.95
CA LYS A 33 -25.13 5.48 -15.28
C LYS A 33 -24.48 4.31 -16.01
N VAL A 34 -25.26 3.29 -16.36
CA VAL A 34 -24.75 2.10 -17.01
C VAL A 34 -24.48 2.39 -18.48
N GLU A 35 -23.23 2.26 -18.91
CA GLU A 35 -22.83 2.44 -20.30
C GLU A 35 -22.54 1.10 -21.00
N GLU A 36 -21.97 0.14 -20.27
CA GLU A 36 -21.59 -1.16 -20.83
C GLU A 36 -21.84 -2.29 -19.84
N ILE A 37 -22.36 -3.42 -20.35
CA ILE A 37 -22.46 -4.69 -19.61
C ILE A 37 -21.81 -5.79 -20.46
N TYR A 38 -20.73 -6.39 -19.97
CA TYR A 38 -19.96 -7.35 -20.78
C TYR A 38 -19.37 -8.51 -19.97
N GLY A 39 -19.28 -9.67 -20.61
CA GLY A 39 -18.51 -10.80 -20.10
C GLY A 39 -17.01 -10.59 -20.28
N TRP A 40 -16.20 -11.25 -19.47
CA TRP A 40 -14.75 -11.02 -19.45
C TRP A 40 -13.96 -12.30 -19.18
N ASP A 41 -12.75 -12.39 -19.74
CA ASP A 41 -11.86 -13.52 -19.51
C ASP A 41 -10.99 -13.26 -18.26
N LYS A 42 -11.36 -13.92 -17.16
CA LYS A 42 -10.64 -13.85 -15.88
C LYS A 42 -9.21 -14.36 -15.98
N LYS A 43 -8.92 -15.34 -16.85
CA LYS A 43 -7.56 -15.87 -17.06
C LYS A 43 -6.71 -14.89 -17.85
N GLU A 44 -7.25 -14.30 -18.90
CA GLU A 44 -6.53 -13.27 -19.66
C GLU A 44 -6.30 -12.03 -18.79
N HIS A 45 -7.30 -11.58 -18.03
CA HIS A 45 -7.12 -10.52 -17.04
C HIS A 45 -5.98 -10.85 -16.06
N ALA A 46 -5.99 -12.05 -15.48
CA ALA A 46 -4.99 -12.46 -14.51
C ALA A 46 -3.59 -12.48 -15.11
N LYS A 47 -3.44 -13.09 -16.29
CA LYS A 47 -2.18 -13.14 -17.04
C LYS A 47 -1.65 -11.74 -17.32
N GLN A 48 -2.50 -10.84 -17.79
CA GLN A 48 -2.10 -9.47 -18.08
C GLN A 48 -1.73 -8.75 -16.78
N VAL A 49 -2.63 -8.67 -15.80
CA VAL A 49 -2.43 -7.83 -14.61
C VAL A 49 -1.34 -8.37 -13.68
N TYR A 50 -1.23 -9.68 -13.49
CA TYR A 50 -0.34 -10.29 -12.49
C TYR A 50 0.85 -11.03 -13.09
N LYS A 51 1.02 -11.04 -14.43
CA LYS A 51 1.99 -11.89 -15.14
C LYS A 51 1.85 -13.39 -14.81
N SER A 52 0.70 -13.82 -14.31
CA SER A 52 0.47 -15.17 -13.82
C SER A 52 -1.02 -15.52 -13.82
N THR A 53 -1.32 -16.80 -14.01
CA THR A 53 -2.67 -17.38 -13.82
C THR A 53 -2.70 -18.36 -12.65
N ASP A 54 -1.65 -18.41 -11.85
CA ASP A 54 -1.55 -19.27 -10.67
C ASP A 54 -2.47 -18.76 -9.55
N VAL A 55 -3.43 -19.58 -9.15
CA VAL A 55 -4.41 -19.26 -8.09
C VAL A 55 -3.79 -19.14 -6.70
N ASN A 56 -2.52 -19.52 -6.51
CA ASN A 56 -1.80 -19.22 -5.27
C ASN A 56 -1.40 -17.74 -5.16
N HIS A 57 -1.38 -16.99 -6.27
CA HIS A 57 -1.21 -15.54 -6.25
C HIS A 57 -2.50 -14.88 -5.72
N PRO A 58 -2.47 -14.10 -4.62
CA PRO A 58 -3.69 -13.57 -4.00
C PRO A 58 -4.57 -12.73 -4.94
N GLY A 59 -3.97 -11.93 -5.81
CA GLY A 59 -4.68 -11.16 -6.82
C GLY A 59 -5.37 -12.03 -7.88
N VAL A 60 -4.74 -13.15 -8.28
CA VAL A 60 -5.31 -14.10 -9.25
C VAL A 60 -6.47 -14.84 -8.58
N ALA A 61 -6.27 -15.37 -7.37
CA ALA A 61 -7.32 -16.03 -6.60
C ALA A 61 -8.57 -15.17 -6.49
N LYS A 62 -8.39 -13.90 -6.13
CA LYS A 62 -9.49 -12.93 -6.02
C LYS A 62 -10.18 -12.70 -7.37
N THR A 63 -9.41 -12.53 -8.45
CA THR A 63 -9.96 -12.35 -9.80
C THR A 63 -10.78 -13.56 -10.26
N MET A 64 -10.33 -14.78 -9.95
CA MET A 64 -11.06 -16.00 -10.30
C MET A 64 -12.39 -16.16 -9.54
N GLN A 65 -12.49 -15.55 -8.35
CA GLN A 65 -13.70 -15.55 -7.51
C GLN A 65 -14.68 -14.42 -7.84
N MET A 66 -14.29 -13.45 -8.68
CA MET A 66 -15.20 -12.41 -9.14
C MET A 66 -16.31 -13.00 -10.00
N LYS A 67 -17.38 -12.25 -10.19
CA LYS A 67 -18.61 -12.65 -10.89
C LYS A 67 -18.45 -12.67 -12.41
N GLU A 68 -19.50 -13.10 -13.11
CA GLU A 68 -19.45 -13.42 -14.54
C GLU A 68 -19.38 -12.20 -15.46
N LEU A 69 -20.08 -11.12 -15.10
CA LEU A 69 -20.17 -9.91 -15.91
C LEU A 69 -19.47 -8.74 -15.22
N LEU A 70 -19.03 -7.78 -16.04
CA LEU A 70 -18.60 -6.47 -15.58
C LEU A 70 -19.61 -5.43 -16.06
N ILE A 71 -19.85 -4.43 -15.20
CA ILE A 71 -20.68 -3.27 -15.51
C ILE A 71 -19.81 -2.01 -15.46
N GLY A 72 -19.94 -1.17 -16.47
CA GLY A 72 -19.11 0.03 -16.69
C GLY A 72 -19.94 1.29 -16.92
N GLY A 73 -19.42 2.42 -16.46
CA GLY A 73 -20.05 3.74 -16.60
C GLY A 73 -19.66 4.71 -15.48
N PRO A 74 -20.00 6.00 -15.62
CA PRO A 74 -19.68 7.01 -14.62
C PRO A 74 -20.50 6.82 -13.35
N ILE A 75 -19.92 7.26 -12.22
CA ILE A 75 -20.57 7.22 -10.90
C ILE A 75 -20.66 8.62 -10.30
N ASP A 76 -21.80 8.91 -9.70
CA ASP A 76 -22.05 10.10 -8.90
C ASP A 76 -22.21 9.69 -7.43
N LEU A 77 -21.26 10.10 -6.59
CA LEU A 77 -21.27 9.78 -5.17
C LEU A 77 -22.34 10.61 -4.45
N ILE A 78 -23.28 9.95 -3.77
CA ILE A 78 -24.34 10.60 -2.99
C ILE A 78 -24.12 10.50 -1.48
N GLY A 79 -23.25 9.59 -1.03
CA GLY A 79 -22.98 9.35 0.39
C GLY A 79 -21.54 8.98 0.68
N HIS A 80 -21.17 9.02 1.97
CA HIS A 80 -19.86 8.59 2.45
C HIS A 80 -19.92 7.15 2.96
N VAL A 81 -19.00 6.29 2.55
CA VAL A 81 -18.87 4.95 3.15
C VAL A 81 -18.13 5.09 4.48
N PRO A 82 -18.75 4.81 5.64
CA PRO A 82 -18.08 4.97 6.94
C PRO A 82 -16.80 4.15 7.06
N SER A 83 -15.84 4.68 7.78
CA SER A 83 -14.55 4.07 8.09
C SER A 83 -14.32 4.05 9.59
N ARG A 84 -13.81 2.94 10.12
CA ARG A 84 -13.36 2.88 11.53
C ARG A 84 -12.17 3.79 11.83
N PHE A 85 -11.57 4.35 10.79
CA PHE A 85 -10.35 5.13 10.82
C PHE A 85 -10.56 6.54 10.26
N GLU A 86 -11.75 7.13 10.40
CA GLU A 86 -12.07 8.49 9.90
C GLU A 86 -11.01 9.53 10.29
N LYS A 87 -10.49 9.44 11.52
CA LYS A 87 -9.46 10.38 12.00
C LYS A 87 -8.16 10.40 11.18
N TYR A 88 -7.91 9.38 10.36
CA TYR A 88 -6.76 9.32 9.46
C TYR A 88 -7.17 9.44 7.99
N LEU A 89 -8.47 9.55 7.68
CA LEU A 89 -8.93 9.68 6.32
C LEU A 89 -8.69 11.12 5.88
N LEU A 90 -7.92 11.26 4.81
CA LEU A 90 -7.79 12.53 4.09
C LEU A 90 -8.06 12.26 2.62
N TRP A 91 -8.84 13.12 2.00
CA TRP A 91 -9.08 13.14 0.57
C TRP A 91 -7.90 13.79 -0.16
N PRO A 92 -7.72 13.51 -1.46
CA PRO A 92 -6.65 14.10 -2.26
C PRO A 92 -6.60 15.64 -2.22
N GLU A 93 -7.75 16.30 -2.12
CA GLU A 93 -7.83 17.76 -1.99
C GLU A 93 -7.34 18.23 -0.62
N GLU A 94 -7.76 17.55 0.45
CA GLU A 94 -7.40 17.88 1.83
C GLU A 94 -5.89 17.72 2.07
N THR A 95 -5.26 16.66 1.54
CA THR A 95 -3.81 16.50 1.66
C THR A 95 -3.06 17.61 0.92
N ARG A 96 -3.55 18.07 -0.23
CA ARG A 96 -2.95 19.20 -0.96
C ARG A 96 -3.08 20.52 -0.18
N ILE A 97 -4.21 20.77 0.46
CA ILE A 97 -4.39 21.93 1.36
C ILE A 97 -3.40 21.81 2.52
N LEU A 98 -3.38 20.67 3.22
CA LEU A 98 -2.49 20.41 4.35
C LEU A 98 -1.01 20.62 4.01
N PHE A 99 -0.55 20.11 2.87
CA PHE A 99 0.85 20.29 2.45
C PHE A 99 1.19 21.76 2.17
N ARG A 100 0.26 22.53 1.61
CA ARG A 100 0.44 23.99 1.42
C ARG A 100 0.50 24.74 2.75
N GLU A 101 -0.38 24.43 3.69
CA GLU A 101 -0.37 25.03 5.03
C GLU A 101 0.91 24.70 5.81
N LYS A 102 1.49 23.52 5.58
CA LYS A 102 2.82 23.15 6.10
C LYS A 102 3.99 23.81 5.38
N GLY A 103 3.75 24.54 4.29
CA GLY A 103 4.79 25.14 3.46
C GLY A 103 5.61 24.13 2.65
N TRP A 104 5.14 22.89 2.51
CA TRP A 104 5.85 21.83 1.79
C TRP A 104 5.74 22.03 0.28
N ARG A 105 6.87 22.10 -0.41
CA ARG A 105 6.94 22.16 -1.89
C ARG A 105 7.23 20.79 -2.48
N THR A 106 8.03 20.00 -1.76
CA THR A 106 8.42 18.65 -2.14
C THR A 106 7.95 17.67 -1.07
N ILE A 107 7.16 16.70 -1.51
CA ILE A 107 6.53 15.69 -0.66
C ILE A 107 6.84 14.32 -1.25
N VAL A 108 7.36 13.42 -0.43
CA VAL A 108 7.56 12.02 -0.80
C VAL A 108 6.49 11.12 -0.20
N GLY A 109 5.81 10.35 -1.04
CA GLY A 109 4.85 9.34 -0.62
C GLY A 109 5.50 8.00 -0.26
N PHE A 110 5.09 7.43 0.87
CA PHE A 110 5.48 6.08 1.30
C PHE A 110 4.26 5.16 1.39
N GLN A 111 4.16 4.21 0.45
CA GLN A 111 3.17 3.13 0.48
C GLN A 111 3.58 2.05 1.47
N THR A 112 2.61 1.54 2.22
CA THR A 112 2.82 0.34 3.03
C THR A 112 1.52 -0.41 3.32
N ARG A 113 1.65 -1.70 3.59
CA ARG A 113 0.59 -2.58 4.15
C ARG A 113 1.04 -3.27 5.44
N ASN A 114 2.22 -2.92 5.95
CA ASN A 114 2.90 -3.59 7.06
C ASN A 114 3.20 -2.58 8.17
N ALA A 115 3.30 -3.09 9.40
CA ALA A 115 3.90 -2.35 10.50
C ALA A 115 5.37 -1.97 10.16
N PRO A 116 5.86 -0.81 10.62
CA PRO A 116 7.21 -0.38 10.33
C PRO A 116 8.26 -1.23 11.04
N GLN A 117 9.27 -1.67 10.27
CA GLN A 117 10.53 -2.20 10.77
C GLN A 117 11.66 -1.20 10.48
N LEU A 118 12.87 -1.41 11.01
CA LEU A 118 14.00 -0.48 10.79
C LEU A 118 14.34 -0.26 9.31
N GLY A 119 14.09 -1.26 8.45
CA GLY A 119 14.24 -1.08 7.01
C GLY A 119 13.26 -0.04 6.43
N HIS A 120 12.01 -0.01 6.91
CA HIS A 120 11.03 1.00 6.50
C HIS A 120 11.42 2.39 7.01
N GLU A 121 11.87 2.49 8.27
CA GLU A 121 12.37 3.74 8.84
C GLU A 121 13.56 4.27 8.04
N TYR A 122 14.51 3.41 7.67
CA TYR A 122 15.68 3.79 6.88
C TYR A 122 15.28 4.39 5.52
N VAL A 123 14.39 3.74 4.75
CA VAL A 123 14.01 4.24 3.43
C VAL A 123 13.20 5.54 3.52
N GLN A 124 12.37 5.68 4.55
CA GLN A 124 11.62 6.90 4.81
C GLN A 124 12.56 8.07 5.14
N LYS A 125 13.49 7.88 6.07
CA LYS A 125 14.46 8.91 6.47
C LYS A 125 15.43 9.25 5.34
N ALA A 126 15.88 8.26 4.58
CA ALA A 126 16.75 8.49 3.42
C ALA A 126 16.06 9.30 2.30
N ALA A 127 14.74 9.14 2.12
CA ALA A 127 13.99 9.98 1.19
C ALA A 127 13.78 11.39 1.74
N LEU A 128 13.46 11.50 3.03
CA LEU A 128 13.20 12.76 3.71
C LEU A 128 14.40 13.72 3.72
N THR A 129 15.64 13.23 3.50
CA THR A 129 16.80 14.13 3.35
C THR A 129 16.77 15.00 2.10
N PHE A 130 15.88 14.72 1.14
CA PHE A 130 15.81 15.41 -0.16
C PHE A 130 14.49 16.16 -0.38
N VAL A 131 13.54 16.06 0.56
CA VAL A 131 12.21 16.66 0.42
C VAL A 131 11.78 17.35 1.71
N ASP A 132 10.79 18.23 1.61
CA ASP A 132 10.28 18.99 2.76
C ASP A 132 9.44 18.12 3.71
N GLY A 133 8.77 17.10 3.17
CA GLY A 133 7.84 16.29 3.95
C GLY A 133 7.67 14.86 3.49
N LEU A 134 7.37 13.99 4.45
CA LEU A 134 7.06 12.58 4.25
C LEU A 134 5.56 12.34 4.43
N PHE A 135 4.93 11.77 3.40
CA PHE A 135 3.55 11.30 3.47
C PHE A 135 3.50 9.78 3.66
N VAL A 136 3.35 9.34 4.91
CA VAL A 136 3.17 7.93 5.25
C VAL A 136 1.71 7.57 5.02
N HIS A 137 1.46 6.69 4.05
CA HIS A 137 0.11 6.44 3.55
C HIS A 137 -0.22 4.94 3.56
N PRO A 138 -0.36 4.31 4.75
CA PRO A 138 -0.73 2.92 4.89
C PRO A 138 -2.06 2.61 4.20
N LEU A 139 -2.10 1.49 3.49
CA LEU A 139 -3.30 0.97 2.89
C LEU A 139 -4.17 0.31 3.96
N VAL A 140 -5.44 0.73 3.99
CA VAL A 140 -6.52 0.17 4.80
C VAL A 140 -7.57 -0.39 3.85
N GLY A 141 -7.87 -1.68 4.00
CA GLY A 141 -8.74 -2.42 3.09
C GLY A 141 -8.38 -3.89 3.04
N TRP A 142 -8.85 -4.59 2.01
CA TRP A 142 -8.62 -6.02 1.89
C TRP A 142 -7.12 -6.36 1.78
N LYS A 143 -6.66 -7.24 2.68
CA LYS A 143 -5.31 -7.81 2.75
C LYS A 143 -5.42 -9.32 2.93
N LYS A 144 -4.33 -10.04 2.64
CA LYS A 144 -4.29 -11.51 2.77
C LYS A 144 -4.13 -11.92 4.24
N LYS A 145 -4.55 -13.14 4.58
CA LYS A 145 -4.30 -13.77 5.88
C LYS A 145 -2.82 -13.68 6.29
N GLY A 146 -2.59 -13.35 7.55
CA GLY A 146 -1.25 -13.20 8.13
C GLY A 146 -0.56 -11.85 7.90
N ASP A 147 -1.21 -10.91 7.21
CA ASP A 147 -0.81 -9.49 7.25
C ASP A 147 -1.28 -8.84 8.57
N PHE A 148 -0.66 -7.72 8.95
CA PHE A 148 -1.04 -6.98 10.15
C PHE A 148 -2.44 -6.34 10.01
N ARG A 149 -3.22 -6.31 11.09
CA ARG A 149 -4.49 -5.56 11.13
C ARG A 149 -4.25 -4.06 11.00
N ASP A 150 -5.25 -3.33 10.49
CA ASP A 150 -5.11 -1.90 10.18
C ASP A 150 -4.83 -1.05 11.42
N GLU A 151 -5.54 -1.32 12.52
CA GLU A 151 -5.36 -0.64 13.80
C GLU A 151 -3.96 -0.85 14.39
N VAL A 152 -3.36 -2.02 14.14
CA VAL A 152 -2.01 -2.39 14.60
C VAL A 152 -0.97 -1.63 13.79
N ILE A 153 -1.16 -1.53 12.46
CA ILE A 153 -0.28 -0.76 11.58
C ILE A 153 -0.28 0.72 11.99
N LEU A 154 -1.47 1.28 12.23
CA LEU A 154 -1.63 2.68 12.61
C LEU A 154 -0.96 2.97 13.97
N ALA A 155 -1.22 2.16 15.00
CA ALA A 155 -0.56 2.30 16.30
C ALA A 155 0.97 2.20 16.20
N ALA A 156 1.47 1.28 15.36
CA ALA A 156 2.90 1.10 15.16
C ALA A 156 3.55 2.30 14.43
N TYR A 157 2.86 2.91 13.46
CA TYR A 157 3.34 4.15 12.82
C TYR A 157 3.25 5.36 13.74
N GLU A 158 2.20 5.50 14.55
CA GLU A 158 2.11 6.55 15.55
C GLU A 158 3.27 6.48 16.55
N ALA A 159 3.57 5.29 17.06
CA ALA A 159 4.71 5.06 17.94
C ALA A 159 6.03 5.42 17.25
N LEU A 160 6.23 4.98 16.00
CA LEU A 160 7.43 5.31 15.25
C LEU A 160 7.58 6.82 15.05
N ILE A 161 6.54 7.50 14.57
CA ILE A 161 6.56 8.94 14.28
C ILE A 161 6.81 9.74 15.55
N LYS A 162 6.08 9.43 16.63
CA LYS A 162 6.19 10.13 17.91
C LYS A 162 7.60 10.09 18.50
N HIS A 163 8.27 8.94 18.42
CA HIS A 163 9.54 8.73 19.11
C HIS A 163 10.77 8.97 18.23
N TYR A 164 10.65 8.86 16.90
CA TYR A 164 11.81 8.77 16.01
C TYR A 164 11.83 9.76 14.84
N TYR A 165 10.84 10.65 14.73
CA TYR A 165 10.80 11.70 13.70
C TYR A 165 10.76 13.08 14.34
N PRO A 166 11.38 14.10 13.69
CA PRO A 166 11.12 15.49 14.03
C PRO A 166 9.62 15.81 13.99
N LYS A 167 9.21 16.80 14.78
CA LYS A 167 7.83 17.30 14.70
C LYS A 167 7.57 17.88 13.31
N ASP A 168 6.33 17.75 12.85
CA ASP A 168 5.81 18.38 11.63
C ASP A 168 6.42 17.96 10.28
N VAL A 169 7.34 16.99 10.22
CA VAL A 169 7.93 16.48 8.96
C VAL A 169 7.20 15.27 8.36
N VAL A 170 6.24 14.69 9.11
CA VAL A 170 5.47 13.52 8.68
C VAL A 170 3.98 13.80 8.74
N VAL A 171 3.27 13.45 7.67
CA VAL A 171 1.81 13.31 7.67
C VAL A 171 1.47 11.83 7.55
N LEU A 172 0.67 11.33 8.51
CA LEU A 172 0.12 9.98 8.51
C LEU A 172 -1.36 10.05 8.12
N ALA A 173 -1.72 9.41 7.01
CA ALA A 173 -3.12 9.24 6.60
C ALA A 173 -3.34 7.82 6.06
N ILE A 174 -4.58 7.39 5.92
CA ILE A 174 -4.90 6.09 5.33
C ILE A 174 -5.23 6.19 3.85
N LEU A 175 -4.87 5.16 3.09
CA LEU A 175 -5.35 4.93 1.74
C LEU A 175 -6.41 3.84 1.76
N ARG A 176 -7.67 4.20 1.49
CA ARG A 176 -8.76 3.23 1.36
C ARG A 176 -8.74 2.59 -0.02
N THR A 177 -8.15 1.41 -0.12
CA THR A 177 -8.14 0.62 -1.36
C THR A 177 -7.79 -0.84 -1.04
N ALA A 178 -7.91 -1.74 -2.02
CA ALA A 178 -7.47 -3.12 -1.87
C ALA A 178 -6.04 -3.30 -2.42
N MET A 179 -5.22 -4.12 -1.75
CA MET A 179 -4.01 -4.62 -2.38
C MET A 179 -4.37 -5.60 -3.51
N ARG A 180 -3.70 -5.48 -4.65
CA ARG A 180 -3.79 -6.42 -5.78
C ARG A 180 -2.61 -7.40 -5.77
N TYR A 181 -1.52 -7.05 -5.10
CA TYR A 181 -0.24 -7.75 -5.13
C TYR A 181 0.34 -7.85 -6.55
N ALA A 182 0.06 -6.85 -7.40
CA ALA A 182 0.43 -6.87 -8.83
C ALA A 182 1.82 -6.25 -9.10
N GLY A 183 2.69 -6.26 -8.08
CA GLY A 183 4.11 -5.91 -8.20
C GLY A 183 4.36 -4.63 -9.01
N PRO A 184 5.10 -4.70 -10.13
CA PRO A 184 5.44 -3.53 -10.95
C PRO A 184 4.22 -2.70 -11.40
N ARG A 185 3.15 -3.33 -11.88
CA ARG A 185 1.96 -2.59 -12.34
C ARG A 185 1.27 -1.86 -11.20
N GLU A 186 1.24 -2.46 -10.02
CA GLU A 186 0.71 -1.82 -8.82
C GLU A 186 1.63 -0.72 -8.28
N ALA A 187 2.94 -0.77 -8.54
CA ALA A 187 3.85 0.32 -8.21
C ALA A 187 3.52 1.60 -8.99
N ILE A 188 3.21 1.49 -10.29
CA ILE A 188 2.73 2.61 -11.11
C ILE A 188 1.38 3.11 -10.60
N HIS A 189 0.44 2.20 -10.32
CA HIS A 189 -0.86 2.57 -9.77
C HIS A 189 -0.74 3.34 -8.44
N HIS A 190 0.11 2.86 -7.54
CA HIS A 190 0.42 3.54 -6.28
C HIS A 190 1.05 4.92 -6.49
N ALA A 191 1.97 5.07 -7.45
CA ALA A 191 2.59 6.36 -7.76
C ALA A 191 1.55 7.36 -8.28
N ILE A 192 0.65 6.94 -9.18
CA ILE A 192 -0.45 7.79 -9.69
C ILE A 192 -1.36 8.23 -8.54
N ILE A 193 -1.73 7.32 -7.64
CA ILE A 193 -2.51 7.66 -6.44
C ILE A 193 -1.77 8.74 -5.65
N ARG A 194 -0.47 8.58 -5.38
CA ARG A 194 0.29 9.56 -4.57
C ARG A 194 0.42 10.91 -5.26
N LYS A 195 0.58 10.92 -6.58
CA LYS A 195 0.50 12.16 -7.37
C LYS A 195 -0.84 12.85 -7.17
N ASN A 196 -1.94 12.12 -7.20
CA ASN A 196 -3.28 12.67 -6.99
C ASN A 196 -3.46 13.24 -5.58
N PHE A 197 -2.83 12.64 -4.57
CA PHE A 197 -2.77 13.15 -3.20
C PHE A 197 -1.79 14.32 -3.00
N GLY A 198 -1.08 14.77 -4.04
CA GLY A 198 -0.19 15.93 -3.99
C GLY A 198 1.28 15.59 -3.72
N CYS A 199 1.67 14.32 -3.72
CA CYS A 199 3.09 13.96 -3.65
C CYS A 199 3.83 14.32 -4.94
N THR A 200 5.04 14.87 -4.76
CA THR A 200 5.99 15.14 -5.85
C THR A 200 6.93 13.97 -6.13
N HIS A 201 7.16 13.15 -5.11
CA HIS A 201 8.07 12.00 -5.14
C HIS A 201 7.36 10.75 -4.60
N PHE A 202 7.83 9.56 -4.99
CA PHE A 202 7.28 8.30 -4.49
C PHE A 202 8.37 7.27 -4.23
N ILE A 203 8.45 6.74 -3.01
CA ILE A 203 9.43 5.69 -2.66
C ILE A 203 9.01 4.38 -3.30
N VAL A 204 9.94 3.76 -4.03
CA VAL A 204 9.80 2.40 -4.55
C VAL A 204 10.97 1.57 -4.04
N GLY A 205 10.66 0.65 -3.11
CA GLY A 205 11.65 -0.24 -2.50
C GLY A 205 11.89 -1.51 -3.31
N ARG A 206 12.58 -2.48 -2.69
CA ARG A 206 12.70 -3.86 -3.20
C ARG A 206 11.34 -4.55 -3.17
N ASP A 207 11.00 -5.26 -4.24
CA ASP A 207 9.82 -6.12 -4.37
C ASP A 207 8.51 -5.36 -4.06
N HIS A 208 8.43 -4.12 -4.54
CA HIS A 208 7.32 -3.22 -4.24
C HIS A 208 5.99 -3.81 -4.70
N ALA A 209 5.03 -3.89 -3.77
CA ALA A 209 3.72 -4.53 -3.98
C ALA A 209 3.78 -5.99 -4.46
N GLY A 210 4.91 -6.66 -4.34
CA GLY A 210 5.05 -8.07 -4.68
C GLY A 210 4.49 -9.02 -3.63
N VAL A 211 4.48 -10.30 -4.00
CA VAL A 211 4.11 -11.44 -3.17
C VAL A 211 4.94 -12.66 -3.57
N GLY A 212 5.46 -13.39 -2.59
CA GLY A 212 6.27 -14.58 -2.84
C GLY A 212 7.47 -14.27 -3.73
N ASN A 213 7.61 -15.03 -4.82
CA ASN A 213 8.65 -14.85 -5.84
C ASN A 213 8.04 -14.63 -7.25
N TYR A 214 6.82 -14.08 -7.33
CA TYR A 214 6.17 -13.84 -8.64
C TYR A 214 6.81 -12.70 -9.43
N TYR A 215 7.56 -11.82 -8.78
CA TYR A 215 8.24 -10.69 -9.40
C TYR A 215 9.69 -10.64 -8.91
N GLY A 216 10.59 -10.21 -9.80
CA GLY A 216 11.96 -9.90 -9.45
C GLY A 216 12.07 -8.74 -8.46
N PRO A 217 13.15 -8.69 -7.66
CA PRO A 217 13.29 -7.76 -6.54
C PRO A 217 13.28 -6.27 -6.93
N TYR A 218 13.51 -5.94 -8.21
CA TYR A 218 13.54 -4.56 -8.70
C TYR A 218 12.76 -4.36 -10.02
N GLU A 219 11.91 -5.32 -10.42
CA GLU A 219 11.06 -5.14 -11.62
C GLU A 219 10.14 -3.92 -11.50
N ALA A 220 9.74 -3.57 -10.27
CA ALA A 220 8.95 -2.37 -10.00
C ALA A 220 9.71 -1.07 -10.26
N TRP A 221 11.04 -1.10 -10.42
CA TRP A 221 11.81 0.06 -10.85
C TRP A 221 11.85 0.16 -12.37
N GLU A 222 12.06 -0.98 -13.02
CA GLU A 222 12.19 -1.08 -14.48
C GLU A 222 10.94 -0.58 -15.20
N ILE A 223 9.75 -0.91 -14.69
CA ILE A 223 8.47 -0.50 -15.30
C ILE A 223 8.29 1.02 -15.36
N PHE A 224 8.93 1.82 -14.49
CA PHE A 224 8.83 3.28 -14.56
C PHE A 224 9.49 3.85 -15.83
N ASN A 225 10.40 3.12 -16.48
CA ASN A 225 10.98 3.54 -17.76
C ASN A 225 9.94 3.58 -18.89
N GLU A 226 8.83 2.84 -18.75
CA GLU A 226 7.72 2.83 -19.70
C GLU A 226 6.79 4.05 -19.51
N PHE A 227 6.92 4.80 -18.41
CA PHE A 227 6.05 5.93 -18.05
C PHE A 227 6.87 7.19 -17.68
N PRO A 228 7.67 7.76 -18.59
CA PRO A 228 8.54 8.91 -18.30
C PRO A 228 7.79 10.20 -17.95
N ASP A 229 6.52 10.30 -18.33
CA ASP A 229 5.62 11.45 -18.17
C ASP A 229 4.61 11.29 -17.02
N LEU A 230 4.83 10.32 -16.12
CA LEU A 230 3.92 10.01 -15.00
C LEU A 230 3.62 11.24 -14.12
N GLY A 231 4.50 12.24 -14.09
CA GLY A 231 4.34 13.49 -13.35
C GLY A 231 4.52 13.35 -11.84
N ILE A 232 5.25 12.31 -11.41
CA ILE A 232 5.73 12.08 -10.06
C ILE A 232 7.10 11.42 -10.14
N THR A 233 8.07 11.90 -9.37
CA THR A 233 9.45 11.41 -9.42
C THR A 233 9.62 10.15 -8.58
N PRO A 234 9.93 8.98 -9.15
CA PRO A 234 10.21 7.79 -8.35
C PRO A 234 11.55 7.94 -7.60
N MET A 235 11.57 7.53 -6.34
CA MET A 235 12.76 7.40 -5.51
C MET A 235 13.07 5.93 -5.29
N PHE A 236 13.99 5.40 -6.10
CA PHE A 236 14.44 4.02 -6.03
C PHE A 236 15.42 3.82 -4.88
N ILE A 237 14.99 3.14 -3.82
CA ILE A 237 15.81 2.91 -2.63
C ILE A 237 16.04 1.42 -2.44
N ARG A 238 17.32 1.01 -2.52
CA ARG A 238 17.73 -0.38 -2.32
C ARG A 238 17.31 -0.90 -0.96
N GLU A 239 17.06 -2.21 -0.89
CA GLU A 239 16.78 -2.91 0.36
C GLU A 239 17.81 -2.58 1.44
N ALA A 240 17.30 -2.23 2.61
CA ALA A 240 18.11 -1.91 3.77
C ALA A 240 18.40 -3.17 4.62
N PHE A 241 19.58 -3.24 5.19
CA PHE A 241 20.01 -4.26 6.14
C PHE A 241 20.86 -3.63 7.24
N TYR A 242 20.94 -4.29 8.40
CA TYR A 242 21.83 -3.85 9.47
C TYR A 242 23.23 -4.41 9.22
N CYS A 243 24.25 -3.55 9.16
CA CYS A 243 25.64 -4.01 9.03
C CYS A 243 26.36 -3.92 10.37
N LYS A 244 26.89 -5.07 10.85
CA LYS A 244 27.62 -5.13 12.12
C LYS A 244 28.87 -4.25 12.15
N LYS A 245 29.59 -4.14 11.01
CA LYS A 245 30.79 -3.30 10.89
C LYS A 245 30.47 -1.80 10.75
N CYS A 246 29.40 -1.45 10.05
CA CYS A 246 28.95 -0.05 9.97
C CYS A 246 28.23 0.41 11.26
N GLY A 247 27.77 -0.53 12.10
CA GLY A 247 27.05 -0.23 13.33
C GLY A 247 25.63 0.30 13.12
N GLY A 248 25.01 0.04 11.97
CA GLY A 248 23.70 0.63 11.66
C GLY A 248 23.03 0.09 10.40
N MET A 249 21.83 0.62 10.13
CA MET A 249 21.08 0.38 8.90
C MET A 249 21.77 1.05 7.72
N VAL A 250 22.03 0.25 6.70
CA VAL A 250 22.67 0.65 5.44
C VAL A 250 22.03 -0.11 4.29
N ASN A 251 22.49 0.11 3.07
CA ASN A 251 22.10 -0.70 1.92
C ASN A 251 23.31 -1.06 1.05
N ALA A 252 23.09 -1.87 0.02
CA ALA A 252 24.17 -2.36 -0.85
C ALA A 252 24.88 -1.27 -1.67
N LYS A 253 24.34 -0.04 -1.75
CA LYS A 253 24.98 1.09 -2.44
C LYS A 253 26.03 1.78 -1.56
N ILE A 254 25.89 1.74 -0.24
CA ILE A 254 26.71 2.52 0.70
C ILE A 254 27.53 1.66 1.67
N CYS A 255 27.38 0.33 1.64
CA CYS A 255 28.10 -0.59 2.51
C CYS A 255 28.98 -1.56 1.70
N PRO A 256 30.31 -1.54 1.88
CA PRO A 256 31.23 -2.40 1.14
C PRO A 256 31.39 -3.81 1.75
N HIS A 257 30.86 -4.04 2.96
CA HIS A 257 31.09 -5.29 3.69
C HIS A 257 30.32 -6.48 3.10
N SER A 258 30.89 -7.68 3.18
CA SER A 258 30.32 -8.95 2.74
C SER A 258 29.07 -9.36 3.53
N GLU A 259 28.32 -10.34 3.01
CA GLU A 259 27.06 -10.81 3.61
C GLU A 259 27.22 -11.36 5.04
N GLU A 260 28.41 -11.84 5.46
CA GLU A 260 28.67 -12.29 6.84
C GLU A 260 28.46 -11.19 7.90
N HIS A 261 28.58 -9.93 7.49
CA HIS A 261 28.36 -8.76 8.33
C HIS A 261 26.96 -8.15 8.17
N ARG A 262 26.15 -8.63 7.23
CA ARG A 262 24.84 -8.08 6.89
C ARG A 262 23.73 -8.91 7.56
N LEU A 263 23.01 -8.28 8.46
CA LEU A 263 21.81 -8.82 9.08
C LEU A 263 20.58 -8.30 8.33
N ARG A 264 19.99 -9.16 7.50
CA ARG A 264 18.74 -8.86 6.79
C ARG A 264 17.55 -8.95 7.73
N ILE A 265 16.61 -8.02 7.57
CA ILE A 265 15.41 -7.98 8.41
C ILE A 265 14.31 -8.82 7.74
N SER A 266 13.94 -9.92 8.37
CA SER A 266 12.90 -10.82 7.86
C SER A 266 11.55 -10.51 8.50
N GLY A 267 10.58 -10.08 7.69
CA GLY A 267 9.21 -9.86 8.15
C GLY A 267 8.55 -11.13 8.69
N THR A 268 8.89 -12.32 8.18
CA THR A 268 8.40 -13.60 8.73
C THR A 268 8.90 -13.84 10.15
N LYS A 269 10.21 -13.65 10.39
CA LYS A 269 10.78 -13.81 11.74
C LYS A 269 10.22 -12.80 12.73
N ILE A 270 10.01 -11.54 12.32
CA ILE A 270 9.36 -10.52 13.14
C ILE A 270 7.96 -10.98 13.55
N ARG A 271 7.16 -11.47 12.59
CA ARG A 271 5.80 -11.95 12.86
C ARG A 271 5.80 -13.14 13.82
N GLU A 272 6.68 -14.12 13.62
CA GLU A 272 6.83 -15.26 14.53
C GLU A 272 7.18 -14.86 15.97
N MET A 273 8.03 -13.85 16.14
CA MET A 273 8.37 -13.32 17.47
C MET A 273 7.17 -12.64 18.12
N LEU A 274 6.48 -11.77 17.37
CA LEU A 274 5.32 -11.02 17.85
C LEU A 274 4.16 -11.97 18.22
N LEU A 275 3.91 -13.01 17.42
CA LEU A 275 2.93 -14.07 17.74
C LEU A 275 3.23 -14.79 19.05
N LYS A 276 4.51 -14.89 19.43
CA LYS A 276 4.96 -15.50 20.69
C LYS A 276 5.01 -14.50 21.85
N GLY A 277 4.51 -13.28 21.67
CA GLY A 277 4.58 -12.20 22.66
C GLY A 277 6.01 -11.67 22.89
N LYS A 278 6.95 -11.95 21.97
CA LYS A 278 8.36 -11.56 22.10
C LYS A 278 8.66 -10.32 21.26
N LYS A 279 9.37 -9.36 21.84
CA LYS A 279 9.88 -8.18 21.11
C LYS A 279 10.98 -8.61 20.14
N PRO A 280 10.91 -8.19 18.85
CA PRO A 280 12.03 -8.37 17.94
C PRO A 280 13.28 -7.60 18.44
N PRO A 281 14.49 -8.05 18.07
CA PRO A 281 15.71 -7.31 18.39
C PRO A 281 15.69 -5.88 17.86
N GLU A 282 16.40 -4.96 18.52
CA GLU A 282 16.40 -3.53 18.18
C GLU A 282 16.90 -3.25 16.76
N TYR A 283 17.80 -4.07 16.21
CA TYR A 283 18.26 -3.94 14.82
C TYR A 283 17.18 -4.31 13.79
N MET A 284 16.07 -4.91 14.21
CA MET A 284 14.92 -5.25 13.36
C MET A 284 13.78 -4.24 13.52
N MET A 285 13.44 -3.87 14.75
CA MET A 285 12.28 -3.04 15.08
C MET A 285 12.55 -2.24 16.35
N ARG A 286 12.06 -0.99 16.40
CA ARG A 286 12.15 -0.14 17.60
C ARG A 286 11.35 -0.75 18.77
N PRO A 287 11.85 -0.70 20.02
CA PRO A 287 11.15 -1.25 21.18
C PRO A 287 9.72 -0.73 21.35
N GLU A 288 9.50 0.58 21.21
CA GLU A 288 8.20 1.25 21.38
C GLU A 288 7.22 0.86 20.29
N VAL A 289 7.73 0.60 19.07
CA VAL A 289 6.92 0.08 17.96
C VAL A 289 6.48 -1.35 18.25
N ALA A 290 7.40 -2.20 18.74
CA ALA A 290 7.07 -3.57 19.13
C ALA A 290 6.07 -3.61 20.30
N GLU A 291 6.23 -2.73 21.29
CA GLU A 291 5.29 -2.57 22.41
C GLU A 291 3.90 -2.13 21.93
N ALA A 292 3.82 -1.16 21.04
CA ALA A 292 2.56 -0.73 20.44
C ALA A 292 1.84 -1.91 19.76
N ILE A 293 2.57 -2.74 19.01
CA ILE A 293 2.00 -3.93 18.37
C ILE A 293 1.54 -4.97 19.40
N LEU A 294 2.36 -5.24 20.42
CA LEU A 294 2.07 -6.25 21.44
C LEU A 294 0.96 -5.83 22.42
N SER A 295 0.55 -4.57 22.42
CA SER A 295 -0.62 -4.11 23.16
C SER A 295 -1.94 -4.68 22.60
N PHE A 296 -1.93 -5.21 21.37
CA PHE A 296 -3.09 -5.86 20.76
C PHE A 296 -3.08 -7.37 21.00
N PRO A 297 -4.17 -7.97 21.51
CA PRO A 297 -4.23 -9.43 21.76
C PRO A 297 -4.01 -10.29 20.51
N ASN A 298 -4.52 -9.86 19.35
CA ASN A 298 -4.29 -10.50 18.06
C ASN A 298 -3.77 -9.46 17.06
N PRO A 299 -2.48 -9.43 16.67
CA PRO A 299 -1.99 -8.39 15.76
C PRO A 299 -2.24 -8.65 14.26
N PHE A 300 -2.73 -9.83 13.88
CA PHE A 300 -2.79 -10.27 12.48
C PHE A 300 -4.22 -10.50 11.99
N VAL A 301 -4.40 -10.44 10.66
CA VAL A 301 -5.64 -10.85 9.99
C VAL A 301 -5.75 -12.37 10.01
N ASP A 302 -6.86 -12.87 10.53
CA ASP A 302 -7.19 -14.29 10.69
C ASP A 302 -7.50 -15.02 9.37
#